data_AF-A0A1A7XGT0-F1
#
_entry.id   AF-A0A1A7XGT0-F1
#
_cell.length_a   1.000
_cell.length_b   1.000
_cell.length_c   1.000
_cell.angle_alpha   90.00
_cell.angle_beta   90.00
_cell.angle_gamma   90.00
#
_symmetry.space_group_name_H-M   'P 1'
#
loop_
_entity.id
_entity.type
_entity.pdbx_description
1 polymer ?
#
loop_
_entity_poly.entity_id
_entity_poly.type
_entity_poly.pdbx_seq_one_letter_code
_entity_poly.pdbx_strand_id
1 'polypeptide(L)'
;ACPNVRSDTELGADELAYVFNGNKAQRWHIGNDPFGRQWQSGDVVGCMIDLTEMNIMFTLNGEMLISDSGSEMAFKDIEIGEGFIPVCALGLSQVGRINLGRNVSSLSYFAICGLQEGFEPFAINMKRDITMWFSKSLPQFVPVPTDHNHIEVSRVDGTVDSAPCLKLTHKTFGSQNANT
;
A
#
# COMPACT_ATOMS: atom_id res chain seq x y z
N ALA A 1 -2.88 3.95 -0.37
CA ALA A 1 -3.40 2.59 -0.10
C ALA A 1 -4.78 2.69 0.52
N CYS A 2 -5.60 1.67 0.39
CA CYS A 2 -6.89 1.58 1.06
C CYS A 2 -6.70 1.35 2.58
N PRO A 3 -7.64 1.79 3.45
CA PRO A 3 -7.53 1.60 4.90
C PRO A 3 -7.41 0.14 5.36
N ASN A 4 -7.93 -0.79 4.57
CA ASN A 4 -7.92 -2.24 4.83
C ASN A 4 -6.64 -2.95 4.32
N VAL A 5 -5.58 -2.20 3.98
CA VAL A 5 -4.29 -2.77 3.56
C VAL A 5 -3.76 -3.77 4.59
N ARG A 6 -3.25 -4.89 4.10
CA ARG A 6 -2.78 -5.99 4.94
C ARG A 6 -1.28 -5.85 5.23
N SER A 7 -0.87 -6.15 6.46
CA SER A 7 0.54 -6.03 6.87
C SER A 7 1.41 -7.24 6.53
N ASP A 8 0.78 -8.36 6.19
CA ASP A 8 1.42 -9.63 5.82
C ASP A 8 1.60 -9.80 4.30
N THR A 9 1.05 -8.89 3.49
CA THR A 9 1.24 -8.82 2.05
C THR A 9 2.19 -7.67 1.70
N GLU A 10 3.05 -7.88 0.70
CA GLU A 10 3.89 -6.81 0.15
C GLU A 10 3.03 -5.71 -0.49
N LEU A 11 3.32 -4.43 -0.19
CA LEU A 11 2.53 -3.31 -0.72
C LEU A 11 2.52 -3.30 -2.26
N GLY A 12 1.33 -3.22 -2.85
CA GLY A 12 1.14 -3.18 -4.31
C GLY A 12 1.15 -4.56 -4.99
N ALA A 13 1.33 -5.64 -4.23
CA ALA A 13 1.17 -7.00 -4.75
C ALA A 13 -0.30 -7.37 -5.00
N ASP A 14 -1.23 -6.67 -4.36
CA ASP A 14 -2.68 -6.81 -4.50
C ASP A 14 -3.33 -5.47 -4.93
N GLU A 15 -4.66 -5.45 -4.97
CA GLU A 15 -5.48 -4.31 -5.35
C GLU A 15 -5.54 -3.22 -4.26
N LEU A 16 -5.04 -3.47 -3.04
CA LEU A 16 -5.27 -2.60 -1.89
C LEU A 16 -4.31 -1.40 -1.84
N ALA A 17 -3.30 -1.36 -2.71
CA ALA A 17 -2.35 -0.27 -2.76
C ALA A 17 -1.90 0.08 -4.18
N TYR A 18 -1.70 1.38 -4.38
CA TYR A 18 -1.04 1.98 -5.54
C TYR A 18 0.27 2.58 -5.04
N VAL A 19 1.41 2.03 -5.43
CA VAL A 19 2.71 2.45 -4.90
C VAL A 19 3.74 2.65 -5.99
N PHE A 20 4.72 3.50 -5.73
CA PHE A 20 5.88 3.71 -6.59
C PHE A 20 7.14 3.19 -5.90
N ASN A 21 7.85 2.28 -6.57
CA ASN A 21 9.14 1.77 -6.17
C ASN A 21 10.25 2.52 -6.91
N GLY A 22 10.78 3.58 -6.29
CA GLY A 22 11.81 4.42 -6.88
C GLY A 22 13.19 3.78 -6.99
N ASN A 23 13.45 2.65 -6.32
CA ASN A 23 14.71 1.91 -6.52
C ASN A 23 14.69 1.10 -7.83
N LYS A 24 13.52 0.56 -8.19
CA LYS A 24 13.35 -0.21 -9.43
C LYS A 24 12.80 0.63 -10.60
N ALA A 25 12.42 1.89 -10.35
CA ALA A 25 11.67 2.72 -11.30
C ALA A 25 10.41 1.99 -11.80
N GLN A 26 9.58 1.56 -10.85
CA GLN A 26 8.38 0.80 -11.13
C GLN A 26 7.18 1.34 -10.36
N ARG A 27 5.99 1.24 -10.94
CA ARG A 27 4.72 1.41 -10.24
C ARG A 27 4.14 0.03 -9.95
N TRP A 28 3.63 -0.20 -8.74
CA TRP A 28 3.07 -1.49 -8.33
C TRP A 28 1.61 -1.34 -7.91
N HIS A 29 0.78 -2.19 -8.50
CA HIS A 29 -0.65 -2.37 -8.23
C HIS A 29 -1.08 -3.64 -8.99
N ILE A 30 -1.38 -4.73 -8.28
CA ILE A 30 -1.66 -6.05 -8.89
C ILE A 30 -0.51 -6.47 -9.84
N GLY A 31 0.73 -6.40 -9.35
CA GLY A 31 1.93 -6.64 -10.15
C GLY A 31 2.84 -5.42 -10.22
N ASN A 32 3.77 -5.42 -11.18
CA ASN A 32 4.76 -4.36 -11.35
C ASN A 32 4.94 -3.98 -12.81
N ASP A 33 4.90 -2.67 -13.09
CA ASP A 33 5.17 -2.08 -14.40
C ASP A 33 6.35 -1.09 -14.31
N PRO A 34 7.20 -1.01 -15.35
CA PRO A 34 8.16 0.10 -15.49
C PRO A 34 7.46 1.46 -15.48
N PHE A 35 7.99 2.41 -14.70
CA PHE A 35 7.45 3.77 -14.61
C PHE A 35 8.50 4.75 -14.07
N GLY A 36 8.69 5.88 -14.74
CA GLY A 36 9.58 6.94 -14.29
C GLY A 36 11.06 6.55 -14.31
N ARG A 37 11.81 7.05 -13.32
CA ARG A 37 13.27 6.87 -13.22
C ARG A 37 13.70 6.55 -11.80
N GLN A 38 14.89 5.97 -11.67
CA GLN A 38 15.45 5.60 -10.36
C GLN A 38 15.79 6.85 -9.53
N TRP A 39 15.47 6.81 -8.24
CA TRP A 39 15.84 7.87 -7.31
C TRP A 39 17.32 7.84 -6.91
N GLN A 40 17.77 8.92 -6.28
CA GLN A 40 19.08 9.08 -5.69
C GLN A 40 18.98 9.55 -4.24
N SER A 41 20.11 9.49 -3.53
CA SER A 41 20.19 10.00 -2.17
C SER A 41 19.89 11.51 -2.14
N GLY A 42 18.91 11.90 -1.33
CA GLY A 42 18.49 13.29 -1.17
C GLY A 42 17.34 13.71 -2.08
N ASP A 43 16.88 12.83 -2.98
CA ASP A 43 15.71 13.10 -3.80
C ASP A 43 14.44 13.28 -2.97
N VAL A 44 13.55 14.14 -3.46
CA VAL A 44 12.22 14.37 -2.91
C VAL A 44 11.18 13.80 -3.87
N VAL A 45 10.41 12.82 -3.38
CA VAL A 45 9.27 12.25 -4.11
C VAL A 45 7.99 12.96 -3.67
N GLY A 46 7.23 13.48 -4.63
CA GLY A 46 5.86 13.94 -4.43
C GLY A 46 4.86 12.90 -4.89
N CYS A 47 3.77 12.75 -4.16
CA CYS A 47 2.64 11.89 -4.53
C CYS A 47 1.39 12.75 -4.58
N MET A 48 0.68 12.72 -5.71
CA MET A 48 -0.53 13.50 -5.95
C MET A 48 -1.65 12.55 -6.32
N ILE A 49 -2.85 12.85 -5.85
CA ILE A 49 -4.05 12.07 -6.09
C ILE A 49 -5.19 13.01 -6.40
N ASP A 50 -5.85 12.80 -7.53
CA ASP A 50 -7.08 13.47 -7.91
C ASP A 50 -8.21 12.43 -7.89
N LEU A 51 -9.14 12.59 -6.95
CA LEU A 51 -10.29 11.70 -6.81
C LEU A 51 -11.44 12.08 -7.76
N THR A 52 -11.43 13.29 -8.31
CA THR A 52 -12.40 13.73 -9.32
C THR A 52 -12.05 13.12 -10.67
N GLU A 53 -10.78 13.23 -11.05
CA GLU A 53 -10.23 12.68 -12.30
C GLU A 53 -9.73 11.23 -12.13
N MET A 54 -9.90 10.65 -10.94
CA MET A 54 -9.59 9.26 -10.60
C MET A 54 -8.16 8.84 -10.99
N ASN A 55 -7.19 9.71 -10.74
CA ASN A 55 -5.81 9.46 -11.14
C ASN A 55 -4.81 9.71 -10.00
N ILE A 56 -3.63 9.07 -10.15
CA ILE A 56 -2.49 9.25 -9.26
C ILE A 56 -1.29 9.61 -10.11
N MET A 57 -0.51 10.57 -9.62
CA MET A 57 0.70 11.08 -10.27
C MET A 57 1.86 11.12 -9.26
N PHE A 58 3.08 10.97 -9.77
CA PHE A 58 4.29 11.05 -8.96
C PHE A 58 5.25 12.08 -9.53
N THR A 59 5.90 12.83 -8.64
CA THR A 59 6.99 13.74 -9.00
C THR A 59 8.29 13.32 -8.35
N LEU A 60 9.40 13.60 -9.02
CA LEU A 60 10.74 13.46 -8.46
C LEU A 60 11.47 14.78 -8.61
N ASN A 61 11.80 15.42 -7.48
CA ASN A 61 12.41 16.75 -7.42
C ASN A 61 11.61 17.84 -8.16
N GLY A 62 10.28 17.75 -8.11
CA GLY A 62 9.36 18.70 -8.74
C GLY A 62 9.08 18.45 -10.21
N GLU A 63 9.70 17.44 -10.84
CA GLU A 63 9.41 17.02 -12.21
C GLU A 63 8.42 15.84 -12.22
N MET A 64 7.43 15.88 -13.11
CA MET A 64 6.49 14.77 -13.33
C MET A 64 7.24 13.54 -13.83
N LEU A 65 6.99 12.39 -13.19
CA LEU A 65 7.44 11.12 -13.73
C LEU A 65 6.52 10.69 -14.86
N ILE A 66 7.11 10.21 -15.95
CA ILE A 66 6.40 9.77 -17.15
C ILE A 66 6.57 8.26 -17.35
N SER A 67 5.56 7.63 -17.93
CA SER A 67 5.64 6.27 -18.47
C SER A 67 6.46 6.23 -19.76
N ASP A 68 6.81 5.02 -20.22
CA ASP A 68 7.42 4.79 -21.54
C ASP A 68 6.54 5.26 -22.71
N SER A 69 5.23 5.37 -22.47
CA SER A 69 4.25 5.93 -23.42
C SER A 69 4.13 7.46 -23.34
N GLY A 70 4.90 8.13 -22.49
CA GLY A 70 4.89 9.58 -22.30
C GLY A 70 3.72 10.11 -21.46
N SER A 71 3.03 9.26 -20.70
CA SER A 71 1.93 9.68 -19.83
C SER A 71 2.43 10.03 -18.43
N GLU A 72 1.97 11.17 -17.90
CA GLU A 72 2.24 11.64 -16.52
C GLU A 72 1.35 10.95 -15.47
N MET A 73 0.26 10.30 -15.91
CA MET A 73 -0.66 9.60 -15.04
C MET A 73 -0.09 8.22 -14.69
N ALA A 74 0.36 8.06 -13.46
CA ALA A 74 0.89 6.80 -12.96
C ALA A 74 -0.22 5.75 -12.82
N PHE A 75 -1.40 6.14 -12.38
CA PHE A 75 -2.59 5.29 -12.35
C PHE A 75 -3.81 6.08 -12.81
N LYS A 76 -4.75 5.41 -13.50
CA LYS A 76 -6.02 5.97 -13.99
C LYS A 76 -7.16 5.08 -13.55
N ASP A 77 -8.38 5.63 -13.55
CA ASP A 77 -9.61 4.91 -13.24
C ASP A 77 -9.54 4.20 -11.88
N ILE A 78 -8.92 4.84 -10.88
CA ILE A 78 -8.71 4.24 -9.56
C ILE A 78 -10.03 4.03 -8.82
N GLU A 79 -10.19 2.88 -8.18
CA GLU A 79 -11.40 2.59 -7.39
C GLU A 79 -11.30 3.25 -6.02
N ILE A 80 -12.18 4.23 -5.75
CA ILE A 80 -12.09 5.06 -4.54
C ILE A 80 -12.43 4.26 -3.27
N GLY A 81 -13.45 3.40 -3.31
CA GLY A 81 -13.88 2.61 -2.15
C GLY A 81 -14.11 3.45 -0.89
N GLU A 82 -13.46 3.07 0.22
CA GLU A 82 -13.49 3.80 1.50
C GLU A 82 -12.50 4.99 1.56
N GLY A 83 -11.84 5.30 0.45
CA GLY A 83 -10.82 6.33 0.32
C GLY A 83 -9.40 5.79 0.44
N PHE A 84 -8.44 6.72 0.53
CA PHE A 84 -7.01 6.40 0.53
C PHE A 84 -6.28 7.03 1.71
N ILE A 85 -5.27 6.32 2.18
CA ILE A 85 -4.28 6.81 3.15
C ILE A 85 -2.87 6.83 2.52
N PRO A 86 -2.03 7.82 2.88
CA PRO A 86 -0.61 7.79 2.56
C PRO A 86 0.04 6.56 3.21
N VAL A 87 0.82 5.80 2.44
CA VAL A 87 1.55 4.63 2.91
C VAL A 87 3.01 4.71 2.46
N CYS A 88 3.90 4.11 3.24
CA CYS A 88 5.30 3.96 2.89
C CYS A 88 5.79 2.57 3.30
N ALA A 89 6.79 2.06 2.62
CA ALA A 89 7.59 0.92 3.06
C ALA A 89 9.07 1.28 3.01
N LEU A 90 9.82 0.79 3.99
CA LEU A 90 11.27 0.88 4.05
C LEU A 90 11.84 -0.53 4.12
N GLY A 91 12.80 -0.82 3.26
CA GLY A 91 13.60 -2.05 3.33
C GLY A 91 14.62 -2.02 4.47
N LEU A 92 15.35 -3.12 4.63
CA LEU A 92 16.38 -3.25 5.65
C LEU A 92 17.41 -2.12 5.56
N SER A 93 17.66 -1.45 6.68
CA SER A 93 18.61 -0.35 6.83
C SER A 93 18.35 0.88 5.95
N GLN A 94 17.14 1.02 5.39
CA GLN A 94 16.75 2.24 4.68
C GLN A 94 16.24 3.29 5.67
N VAL A 95 16.58 4.55 5.41
CA VAL A 95 16.13 5.71 6.17
C VAL A 95 15.45 6.67 5.21
N GLY A 96 14.26 7.13 5.59
CA GLY A 96 13.49 8.11 4.84
C GLY A 96 12.78 9.08 5.77
N ARG A 97 12.39 10.23 5.23
CA ARG A 97 11.57 11.21 5.95
C ARG A 97 10.26 11.40 5.21
N ILE A 98 9.15 11.30 5.94
CA ILE A 98 7.82 11.57 5.42
C ILE A 98 7.39 12.95 5.89
N ASN A 99 6.95 13.79 4.95
CA ASN A 99 6.37 15.09 5.24
C ASN A 99 4.92 15.11 4.74
N LEU A 100 3.96 15.08 5.66
CA LEU A 100 2.52 15.10 5.34
C LEU A 100 1.96 16.52 5.16
N GLY A 101 2.81 17.54 5.15
CA GLY A 101 2.41 18.89 4.73
C GLY A 101 1.64 19.70 5.77
N ARG A 102 1.86 19.45 7.07
CA ARG A 102 1.31 20.28 8.15
C ARG A 102 1.81 21.73 8.09
N ASN A 103 3.06 21.92 7.67
CA ASN A 103 3.62 23.24 7.41
C ASN A 103 4.00 23.35 5.92
N VAL A 104 3.28 24.19 5.18
CA VAL A 104 3.48 24.41 3.75
C VAL A 104 4.91 24.83 3.43
N SER A 105 5.54 25.67 4.27
CA SER A 105 6.92 26.13 4.03
C SER A 105 7.98 25.05 4.17
N SER A 106 7.63 23.88 4.71
CA SER A 106 8.52 22.72 4.81
C SER A 106 8.45 21.79 3.60
N LEU A 107 7.51 22.03 2.67
CA LEU A 107 7.33 21.19 1.49
C LEU A 107 8.25 21.66 0.36
N SER A 108 9.28 20.87 0.08
CA SER A 108 10.08 21.05 -1.12
C SER A 108 9.23 20.84 -2.36
N TYR A 109 9.42 21.67 -3.39
CA TYR A 109 8.78 21.57 -4.71
C TYR A 109 7.25 21.74 -4.77
N PHE A 110 6.54 21.92 -3.65
CA PHE A 110 5.08 22.10 -3.65
C PHE A 110 4.62 23.30 -4.50
N ALA A 111 5.37 24.40 -4.51
CA ALA A 111 5.06 25.58 -5.34
C ALA A 111 5.17 25.30 -6.86
N ILE A 112 5.90 24.25 -7.26
CA ILE A 112 6.15 23.91 -8.67
C ILE A 112 5.04 23.01 -9.20
N CYS A 113 4.77 21.88 -8.53
CA CYS A 113 3.84 20.86 -9.03
C CYS A 113 2.49 20.81 -8.30
N GLY A 114 2.39 21.34 -7.07
CA GLY A 114 1.15 21.25 -6.29
C GLY A 114 0.29 22.51 -6.40
N LEU A 115 0.90 23.67 -6.13
CA LEU A 115 0.15 24.92 -5.95
C LEU A 115 -0.53 25.40 -7.24
N GLN A 116 0.16 25.33 -8.38
CA GLN A 116 -0.39 25.80 -9.66
C GLN A 116 -1.55 24.92 -10.16
N GLU A 117 -1.50 23.64 -9.85
CA GLU A 117 -2.50 22.64 -10.22
C GLU A 117 -3.67 22.57 -9.22
N GLY A 118 -3.58 23.29 -8.10
CA GLY A 118 -4.65 23.36 -7.09
C GLY A 118 -4.65 22.23 -6.06
N PHE A 119 -3.55 21.46 -5.95
CA PHE A 119 -3.42 20.44 -4.91
C PHE A 119 -3.22 21.06 -3.53
N GLU A 120 -3.81 20.42 -2.52
CA GLU A 120 -3.64 20.77 -1.11
C GLU A 120 -2.75 19.75 -0.37
N PRO A 121 -1.87 20.19 0.54
CA PRO A 121 -1.11 19.26 1.38
C PRO A 121 -2.01 18.50 2.37
N PHE A 122 -1.73 17.21 2.55
CA PHE A 122 -2.56 16.28 3.32
C PHE A 122 -2.96 16.77 4.72
N ALA A 123 -2.04 17.41 5.45
CA ALA A 123 -2.25 17.83 6.84
C ALA A 123 -2.33 19.36 7.04
N ILE A 124 -2.59 20.16 5.99
CA ILE A 124 -2.50 21.64 6.04
C ILE A 124 -3.31 22.29 7.17
N ASN A 125 -4.50 21.76 7.49
CA ASN A 125 -5.39 22.30 8.52
C ASN A 125 -5.35 21.52 9.85
N MET A 126 -4.37 20.64 10.03
CA MET A 126 -4.28 19.79 11.21
C MET A 126 -3.63 20.50 12.40
N LYS A 127 -4.35 20.55 13.52
CA LYS A 127 -3.88 21.15 14.79
C LYS A 127 -2.95 20.25 15.59
N ARG A 128 -2.95 18.95 15.31
CA ARG A 128 -2.12 17.93 15.97
C ARG A 128 -1.29 17.18 14.94
N ASP A 129 -0.23 16.54 15.38
CA ASP A 129 0.54 15.65 14.51
C ASP A 129 -0.30 14.44 14.08
N ILE A 130 -0.08 14.00 12.84
CA ILE A 130 -0.72 12.81 12.31
C ILE A 130 -0.12 11.58 13.01
N THR A 131 -1.00 10.77 13.60
CA THR A 131 -0.61 9.48 14.17
C THR A 131 -0.16 8.54 13.05
N MET A 132 1.10 8.11 13.10
CA MET A 132 1.65 7.13 12.16
C MET A 132 1.53 5.73 12.76
N TRP A 133 1.07 4.79 11.95
CA TRP A 133 0.98 3.37 12.27
C TRP A 133 2.06 2.62 11.49
N PHE A 134 2.62 1.57 12.09
CA PHE A 134 3.65 0.74 11.46
C PHE A 134 3.36 -0.74 11.68
N SER A 135 3.83 -1.59 10.77
CA SER A 135 3.70 -3.03 10.89
C SER A 135 4.63 -3.57 11.97
N LYS A 136 4.09 -4.38 12.89
CA LYS A 136 4.86 -5.01 13.96
C LYS A 136 5.40 -6.36 13.47
N SER A 137 6.71 -6.53 13.51
CA SER A 137 7.35 -7.79 13.08
C SER A 137 7.29 -8.91 14.12
N LEU A 138 6.97 -8.60 15.38
CA LEU A 138 6.86 -9.60 16.44
C LEU A 138 5.61 -10.46 16.22
N PRO A 139 5.73 -11.78 16.00
CA PRO A 139 4.57 -12.65 15.83
C PRO A 139 3.69 -12.65 17.07
N GLN A 140 2.37 -12.56 16.87
CA GLN A 140 1.38 -12.64 17.93
C GLN A 140 0.31 -13.66 17.53
N PHE A 141 -0.23 -14.39 18.50
CA PHE A 141 -1.35 -15.29 18.25
C PHE A 141 -2.60 -14.49 17.87
N VAL A 142 -3.27 -14.93 16.80
CA VAL A 142 -4.56 -14.42 16.37
C VAL A 142 -5.52 -15.60 16.16
N PRO A 143 -6.84 -15.41 16.34
CA PRO A 143 -7.82 -16.42 15.97
C PRO A 143 -7.73 -16.75 14.47
N VAL A 144 -7.99 -18.01 14.10
CA VAL A 144 -8.05 -18.42 12.68
C VAL A 144 -9.28 -17.76 12.03
N PRO A 145 -9.12 -17.02 10.91
CA PRO A 145 -10.25 -16.48 10.17
C PRO A 145 -11.21 -17.57 9.70
N THR A 146 -12.51 -17.29 9.72
CA THR A 146 -13.54 -18.25 9.29
C THR A 146 -13.44 -18.61 7.81
N ASP A 147 -12.88 -17.72 7.01
CA ASP A 147 -12.72 -17.79 5.57
C ASP A 147 -11.26 -18.03 5.14
N HIS A 148 -10.42 -18.59 6.01
CA HIS A 148 -9.02 -18.82 5.69
C HIS A 148 -8.84 -19.71 4.45
N ASN A 149 -7.95 -19.30 3.53
CA ASN A 149 -7.76 -19.95 2.23
C ASN A 149 -7.38 -21.43 2.35
N HIS A 150 -6.54 -21.80 3.31
CA HIS A 150 -5.99 -23.16 3.41
C HIS A 150 -6.40 -23.94 4.66
N ILE A 151 -7.06 -23.29 5.63
CA ILE A 151 -7.28 -23.87 6.95
C ILE A 151 -8.76 -23.75 7.27
N GLU A 152 -9.32 -24.80 7.86
CA GLU A 152 -10.69 -24.81 8.35
C GLU A 152 -10.73 -25.42 9.74
N VAL A 153 -11.46 -24.76 10.64
CA VAL A 153 -11.70 -25.25 12.01
C VAL A 153 -13.19 -25.49 12.17
N SER A 154 -13.57 -26.71 12.51
CA SER A 154 -14.96 -27.06 12.82
C SER A 154 -15.08 -27.64 14.23
N ARG A 155 -16.22 -27.37 14.87
CA ARG A 155 -16.61 -27.97 16.15
C ARG A 155 -17.34 -29.27 15.85
N VAL A 156 -16.97 -30.34 16.53
CA VAL A 156 -17.66 -31.64 16.47
C VAL A 156 -18.35 -31.83 17.80
N ASP A 157 -19.68 -31.89 17.76
CA ASP A 157 -20.49 -32.10 18.96
C ASP A 157 -20.25 -33.51 19.54
N GLY A 158 -20.42 -33.63 20.85
CA GLY A 158 -20.33 -34.91 21.54
C GLY A 158 -21.49 -35.82 21.15
N THR A 159 -21.20 -37.10 20.99
CA THR A 159 -22.21 -38.16 20.82
C THR A 159 -22.17 -39.10 22.03
N VAL A 160 -23.05 -40.10 22.06
CA VAL A 160 -23.02 -41.16 23.09
C VAL A 160 -21.68 -41.90 23.08
N ASP A 161 -21.04 -42.03 21.90
CA ASP A 161 -19.83 -42.82 21.69
C ASP A 161 -18.55 -41.98 21.57
N SER A 162 -18.65 -40.63 21.53
CA SER A 162 -17.51 -39.75 21.32
C SER A 162 -17.61 -38.42 22.07
N ALA A 163 -16.52 -38.01 22.72
CA ALA A 163 -16.41 -36.70 23.35
C ALA A 163 -16.42 -35.56 22.30
N PRO A 164 -16.90 -34.35 22.65
CA PRO A 164 -16.81 -33.19 21.76
C PRO A 164 -15.35 -32.83 21.48
N CYS A 165 -15.05 -32.41 20.25
CA CYS A 165 -13.69 -32.05 19.85
C CYS A 165 -13.65 -30.90 18.82
N LEU A 166 -12.45 -30.34 18.63
CA LEU A 166 -12.17 -29.38 17.56
C LEU A 166 -11.43 -30.10 16.44
N LYS A 167 -11.99 -30.06 15.24
CA LYS A 167 -11.37 -30.62 14.04
C LYS A 167 -10.70 -29.51 13.24
N LEU A 168 -9.39 -29.65 13.02
CA LEU A 168 -8.61 -28.81 12.12
C LEU A 168 -8.40 -29.55 10.79
N THR A 169 -8.72 -28.92 9.67
CA THR A 169 -8.56 -29.48 8.33
C THR A 169 -7.74 -28.53 7.46
N HIS A 170 -6.84 -29.08 6.65
CA HIS A 170 -6.15 -28.35 5.59
C HIS A 170 -6.93 -28.49 4.28
N LYS A 171 -7.34 -27.37 3.67
CA LYS A 171 -8.08 -27.34 2.40
C LYS A 171 -7.12 -27.70 1.25
N THR A 172 -7.21 -28.93 0.77
CA THR A 172 -6.50 -29.35 -0.45
C THR A 172 -7.33 -28.99 -1.68
N PHE A 173 -6.98 -27.91 -2.38
CA PHE A 173 -7.49 -27.67 -3.72
C PHE A 173 -6.67 -28.48 -4.71
N GLY A 174 -7.34 -29.32 -5.50
CA GLY A 174 -6.68 -30.19 -6.48
C GLY A 174 -6.03 -29.40 -7.62
N SER A 175 -4.81 -28.90 -7.38
CA SER A 175 -3.73 -28.65 -8.35
C SER A 175 -2.56 -27.87 -7.71
N GLN A 176 -2.09 -28.27 -6.53
CA GLN A 176 -0.68 -28.01 -6.19
C GLN A 176 0.12 -29.23 -6.61
N ASN A 177 0.74 -29.16 -7.79
CA ASN A 177 1.85 -30.02 -8.14
C ASN A 177 2.95 -29.78 -7.11
N ALA A 178 2.92 -30.55 -6.02
CA ALA A 178 4.10 -30.81 -5.23
C ALA A 178 5.02 -31.66 -6.11
N ASN A 179 6.01 -31.00 -6.74
CA ASN A 179 7.24 -31.53 -7.36
C ASN A 179 8.01 -30.25 -7.78
N THR A 180 9.19 -29.90 -7.31
CA THR A 180 10.33 -30.60 -6.68
C THR A 180 11.16 -29.54 -5.97
#